data_AF-A0A5M6D0E9-F1
#
_entry.id   AF-A0A5M6D0E9-F1
#
_cell.length_a   1.000
_cell.length_b   1.000
_cell.length_c   1.000
_cell.angle_alpha   90.00
_cell.angle_beta   90.00
_cell.angle_gamma   90.00
#
_symmetry.space_group_name_H-M   'P 1'
#
loop_
_entity.id
_entity.type
_entity.pdbx_description
1 polymer ?
#
loop_
_entity_poly.entity_id
_entity_poly.type
_entity_poly.pdbx_seq_one_letter_code
_entity_poly.pdbx_strand_id
1 'polypeptide(L)'
;MDENSVAAMGHAVRLCNRHALPAFEFDVELFGNPLAAALENRTWVAITSSHLGKSVSLHAEVCRYISRSVLQARHCGHVILIAAGSAVESWADRAAELFAVPSIGVQVLAADERIDDRDTDSAKVFVRMHRPIGRDAVVAALGDRVDCVLARPGGNIDASLRRRLKHGPPATTRVAIHSPNVASRAQVAARELMRRGAIGWYLSNTRSPLTDNRPADVGGEIDDTPTAVDSVSPAIVDPDWACTDGRWLVHCTRGRQGPWPGQSEQQHRDSLLLADRDDSGCLAGSPLDSLRRIARVRRLVGCALATNRRWPVVCFSERSLASLLSDRRYRPHLHRWDYEPYGVAIRTSAARRAGLRPVLYGDQGERATLAPSDQYRFQARGTTFDWTAEREWRMLGDLDLSRFSRDDVRLFVRHPQEAAGNRWPFPISVVGRWAT
;
A
#
# COMPACT_ATOMS: atom_id res chain seq x y z
N MET A 1 1.23 25.70 45.57
CA MET A 1 2.12 25.21 44.50
C MET A 1 3.24 24.49 45.22
N ASP A 2 3.16 23.17 45.30
CA ASP A 2 4.13 22.37 46.06
C ASP A 2 5.36 22.07 45.20
N GLU A 3 6.53 22.48 45.70
CA GLU A 3 7.85 22.28 45.07
C GLU A 3 8.28 20.80 44.95
N ASN A 4 7.52 19.87 45.55
CA ASN A 4 7.83 18.44 45.52
C ASN A 4 7.36 17.69 44.25
N SER A 5 6.67 18.34 43.31
CA SER A 5 6.29 17.74 42.02
C SER A 5 7.42 17.78 40.96
N VAL A 6 8.41 18.64 41.14
CA VAL A 6 9.46 18.91 40.13
C VAL A 6 10.55 17.82 40.11
N ALA A 7 10.73 17.08 41.21
CA ALA A 7 11.80 16.08 41.34
C ALA A 7 11.60 14.79 40.52
N ALA A 8 10.43 14.60 39.88
CA ALA A 8 10.15 13.45 39.02
C ALA A 8 10.30 13.75 37.50
N MET A 9 10.73 14.95 37.13
CA MET A 9 10.84 15.40 35.73
C MET A 9 12.30 15.40 35.28
N GLY A 10 12.80 14.25 34.83
CA GLY A 10 14.07 14.22 34.08
C GLY A 10 13.94 15.09 32.84
N HIS A 11 14.87 16.04 32.65
CA HIS A 11 15.16 16.85 31.44
C HIS A 11 14.01 17.51 30.64
N ALA A 12 12.75 17.41 31.07
CA ALA A 12 11.60 17.95 30.36
C ALA A 12 11.51 19.47 30.53
N VAL A 13 11.46 20.19 29.42
CA VAL A 13 11.33 21.66 29.37
C VAL A 13 9.86 22.02 29.19
N ARG A 14 9.36 22.95 29.98
CA ARG A 14 8.01 23.50 29.80
C ARG A 14 7.99 24.32 28.50
N LEU A 15 7.14 23.95 27.56
CA LEU A 15 6.99 24.68 26.29
C LEU A 15 6.07 25.89 26.48
N CYS A 16 6.37 27.00 25.81
CA CYS A 16 5.48 28.15 25.77
C CYS A 16 4.22 27.79 24.99
N ASN A 17 3.08 28.06 25.63
CA ASN A 17 1.76 27.76 25.09
C ASN A 17 1.43 28.74 23.95
N ARG A 18 1.90 28.46 22.73
CA ARG A 18 1.62 29.30 21.56
C ARG A 18 0.14 29.17 21.17
N HIS A 19 -0.63 30.20 21.52
CA HIS A 19 -1.93 30.69 20.99
C HIS A 19 -3.13 29.73 20.82
N ALA A 20 -2.97 28.42 20.62
CA ALA A 20 -4.06 27.56 20.17
C ALA A 20 -4.85 26.91 21.31
N LEU A 21 -4.20 26.28 22.30
CA LEU A 21 -4.88 25.54 23.37
C LEU A 21 -5.91 26.34 24.20
N PRO A 22 -5.69 27.64 24.52
CA PRO A 22 -6.68 28.42 25.27
C PRO A 22 -8.01 28.55 24.53
N ALA A 23 -7.99 28.60 23.19
CA ALA A 23 -9.21 28.65 22.38
C ALA A 23 -10.03 27.35 22.43
N PHE A 24 -9.41 26.24 22.82
CA PHE A 24 -10.06 24.94 22.97
C PHE A 24 -10.45 24.62 24.42
N GLU A 25 -10.26 25.55 25.36
CA GLU A 25 -10.57 25.39 26.80
C GLU A 25 -9.91 24.14 27.41
N PHE A 26 -8.72 23.81 26.93
CA PHE A 26 -7.96 22.68 27.46
C PHE A 26 -7.12 23.13 28.64
N ASP A 27 -7.46 22.64 29.83
CA ASP A 27 -6.62 22.74 31.02
C ASP A 27 -5.52 21.67 30.93
N VAL A 28 -4.39 22.07 30.35
CA VAL A 28 -3.28 21.16 30.00
C VAL A 28 -1.92 21.75 30.31
N GLU A 29 -1.00 20.87 30.65
CA GLU A 29 0.41 21.17 30.80
C GLU A 29 1.19 20.56 29.63
N LEU A 30 2.05 21.37 29.00
CA LEU A 30 2.91 20.96 27.90
C LEU A 30 4.35 20.84 28.35
N PHE A 31 4.92 19.67 28.11
CA PHE A 31 6.33 19.38 28.35
C PHE A 31 6.95 18.86 27.07
N GLY A 32 8.16 19.31 26.74
CA GLY A 32 8.93 18.81 25.62
C GLY A 32 10.28 18.29 26.10
N ASN A 33 10.81 17.26 25.45
CA ASN A 33 12.23 16.95 25.61
C ASN A 33 13.09 18.03 24.91
N PRO A 34 14.42 18.08 25.14
CA PRO A 34 15.28 19.12 24.57
C PRO A 34 15.20 19.23 23.03
N LEU A 35 14.99 18.10 22.34
CA LEU A 35 14.79 18.07 20.88
C LEU A 35 13.49 18.77 20.46
N ALA A 36 12.39 18.55 21.18
CA ALA A 36 11.13 19.25 20.92
C ALA A 36 11.23 20.75 21.24
N ALA A 37 11.91 21.12 22.33
CA ALA A 37 12.14 22.52 22.69
C ALA A 37 12.93 23.28 21.61
N ALA A 38 13.93 22.65 20.98
CA ALA A 38 14.68 23.23 19.87
C ALA A 38 13.82 23.54 18.62
N LEU A 39 12.63 22.92 18.51
CA LEU A 39 11.71 23.05 17.38
C LEU A 39 10.50 23.96 17.68
N GLU A 40 10.40 24.50 18.89
CA GLU A 40 9.25 25.28 19.37
C GLU A 40 8.99 26.55 18.56
N ASN A 41 10.04 27.16 18.03
CA ASN A 41 9.91 28.42 17.29
C ASN A 41 9.41 28.25 15.84
N ARG A 42 9.27 27.01 15.36
CA ARG A 42 8.85 26.70 13.98
C ARG A 42 7.35 26.45 13.90
N THR A 43 6.79 26.61 12.70
CA THR A 43 5.38 26.26 12.44
C THR A 43 5.18 24.75 12.54
N TRP A 44 4.19 24.32 13.32
CA TRP A 44 3.80 22.93 13.50
C TRP A 44 2.64 22.55 12.58
N VAL A 45 2.89 21.57 11.71
CA VAL A 45 1.91 21.01 10.78
C VAL A 45 1.44 19.67 11.32
N ALA A 46 0.24 19.64 11.88
CA ALA A 46 -0.41 18.41 12.33
C ALA A 46 -0.92 17.59 11.13
N ILE A 47 -0.51 16.33 11.03
CA ILE A 47 -1.08 15.37 10.07
C ILE A 47 -2.06 14.47 10.83
N THR A 48 -3.30 14.39 10.35
CA THR A 48 -4.35 13.59 11.00
C THR A 48 -5.06 12.68 10.00
N SER A 49 -5.46 11.48 10.46
CA SER A 49 -6.18 10.53 9.64
C SER A 49 -7.09 9.64 10.46
N SER A 50 -8.26 9.32 9.91
CA SER A 50 -9.07 8.20 10.35
C SER A 50 -8.38 6.87 10.02
N HIS A 51 -8.81 5.77 10.63
CA HIS A 51 -8.26 4.45 10.38
C HIS A 51 -8.32 4.07 8.89
N LEU A 52 -7.18 3.72 8.30
CA LEU A 52 -7.04 3.48 6.86
C LEU A 52 -7.53 2.10 6.41
N GLY A 53 -7.63 1.12 7.32
CA GLY A 53 -8.00 -0.25 6.95
C GLY A 53 -6.90 -0.95 6.14
N LYS A 54 -7.29 -1.87 5.25
CA LYS A 54 -6.36 -2.74 4.48
C LYS A 54 -6.34 -2.45 2.97
N SER A 55 -7.04 -1.40 2.53
CA SER A 55 -7.13 -1.08 1.11
C SER A 55 -5.85 -0.38 0.64
N VAL A 56 -5.09 -1.04 -0.23
CA VAL A 56 -3.85 -0.50 -0.80
C VAL A 56 -4.14 0.72 -1.68
N SER A 57 -5.23 0.72 -2.45
CA SER A 57 -5.61 1.90 -3.25
C SER A 57 -5.89 3.12 -2.36
N LEU A 58 -6.51 2.92 -1.20
CA LEU A 58 -6.73 3.99 -0.23
C LEU A 58 -5.40 4.43 0.41
N HIS A 59 -4.53 3.48 0.78
CA HIS A 59 -3.21 3.80 1.32
C HIS A 59 -2.39 4.62 0.33
N ALA A 60 -2.38 4.23 -0.95
CA ALA A 60 -1.69 4.97 -2.01
C ALA A 60 -2.25 6.40 -2.14
N GLU A 61 -3.57 6.58 -2.16
CA GLU A 61 -4.15 7.92 -2.27
C GLU A 61 -3.83 8.79 -1.04
N VAL A 62 -3.92 8.23 0.17
CA VAL A 62 -3.56 8.92 1.42
C VAL A 62 -2.06 9.27 1.47
N CYS A 63 -1.18 8.35 1.04
CA CYS A 63 0.27 8.59 1.02
C CYS A 63 0.66 9.76 0.13
N ARG A 64 -0.09 10.02 -0.95
CA ARG A 64 0.15 11.20 -1.79
C ARG A 64 -0.14 12.50 -1.07
N TYR A 65 -1.19 12.52 -0.25
CA TYR A 65 -1.47 13.67 0.61
C TYR A 65 -0.39 13.82 1.68
N ILE A 66 -0.03 12.74 2.38
CA ILE A 66 1.04 12.78 3.39
C ILE A 66 2.34 13.32 2.77
N SER A 67 2.79 12.75 1.66
CA SER A 67 4.03 13.16 0.98
C SER A 67 4.01 14.63 0.57
N ARG A 68 2.88 15.12 0.05
CA ARG A 68 2.75 16.54 -0.31
C ARG A 68 2.73 17.46 0.93
N SER A 69 2.10 17.05 2.03
CA SER A 69 2.14 17.81 3.30
C SER A 69 3.58 17.92 3.81
N VAL A 70 4.29 16.80 3.84
CA VAL A 70 5.68 16.71 4.32
C VAL A 70 6.64 17.47 3.41
N LEU A 71 6.55 17.32 2.09
CA LEU A 71 7.37 18.08 1.14
C LEU A 71 7.10 19.60 1.27
N GLN A 72 5.85 20.01 1.42
CA GLN A 72 5.54 21.42 1.68
C GLN A 72 6.15 21.89 3.01
N ALA A 73 6.07 21.07 4.06
CA ALA A 73 6.69 21.39 5.34
C ALA A 73 8.21 21.54 5.21
N ARG A 74 8.87 20.66 4.44
CA ARG A 74 10.30 20.78 4.10
C ARG A 74 10.61 22.12 3.45
N HIS A 75 9.87 22.49 2.40
CA HIS A 75 10.09 23.72 1.65
C HIS A 75 9.90 24.98 2.50
N CYS A 76 8.95 24.95 3.45
CA CYS A 76 8.67 26.09 4.31
C CYS A 76 9.44 26.08 5.64
N GLY A 77 10.33 25.11 5.87
CA GLY A 77 11.02 24.99 7.15
C GLY A 77 10.07 24.71 8.33
N HIS A 78 8.96 24.02 8.10
CA HIS A 78 8.01 23.62 9.15
C HIS A 78 8.39 22.28 9.79
N VAL A 79 7.67 21.91 10.85
CA VAL A 79 7.83 20.65 11.60
C VAL A 79 6.53 19.85 11.50
N ILE A 80 6.62 18.54 11.42
CA ILE A 80 5.44 17.65 11.39
C ILE A 80 5.03 17.28 12.81
N LEU A 81 3.76 17.43 13.15
CA LEU A 81 3.20 17.06 14.44
C LEU A 81 2.32 15.81 14.31
N ILE A 82 2.60 14.78 15.11
CA ILE A 82 2.02 13.45 14.95
C ILE A 82 1.50 12.94 16.30
N ALA A 83 0.26 12.47 16.35
CA ALA A 83 -0.31 11.88 17.56
C ALA A 83 0.23 10.45 17.76
N ALA A 84 0.81 10.18 18.93
CA ALA A 84 1.34 8.87 19.26
C ALA A 84 0.24 7.79 19.27
N GLY A 85 0.52 6.65 18.64
CA GLY A 85 -0.40 5.53 18.42
C GLY A 85 -1.53 5.81 17.41
N SER A 86 -1.54 6.97 16.74
CA SER A 86 -2.62 7.34 15.81
C SER A 86 -2.59 6.49 14.53
N ALA A 87 -3.71 6.47 13.79
CA ALA A 87 -3.79 5.69 12.57
C ALA A 87 -2.82 6.16 11.46
N VAL A 88 -2.33 7.39 11.55
CA VAL A 88 -1.41 7.98 10.58
C VAL A 88 0.05 7.94 11.02
N GLU A 89 0.32 7.68 12.31
CA GLU A 89 1.64 7.78 12.92
C GLU A 89 2.72 7.10 12.09
N SER A 90 2.60 5.78 11.87
CA SER A 90 3.60 5.01 11.12
C SER A 90 3.81 5.46 9.67
N TRP A 91 2.86 6.18 9.09
CA TRP A 91 2.94 6.72 7.73
C TRP A 91 3.56 8.12 7.72
N ALA A 92 3.14 8.98 8.65
CA ALA A 92 3.65 10.34 8.79
C ALA A 92 5.10 10.35 9.29
N ASP A 93 5.44 9.49 10.26
CA ASP A 93 6.82 9.33 10.75
C ASP A 93 7.74 8.86 9.63
N ARG A 94 7.32 7.82 8.90
CA ARG A 94 8.13 7.31 7.79
C ARG A 94 8.30 8.34 6.69
N ALA A 95 7.28 9.13 6.39
CA ALA A 95 7.38 10.23 5.43
C ALA A 95 8.32 11.34 5.92
N ALA A 96 8.22 11.73 7.19
CA ALA A 96 9.10 12.73 7.80
C ALA A 96 10.57 12.28 7.73
N GLU A 97 10.86 11.03 8.08
CA GLU A 97 12.18 10.41 7.93
C GLU A 97 12.65 10.42 6.48
N LEU A 98 11.83 9.88 5.57
CA LEU A 98 12.16 9.71 4.15
C LEU A 98 12.45 11.04 3.44
N PHE A 99 11.75 12.11 3.82
CA PHE A 99 11.91 13.43 3.24
C PHE A 99 12.81 14.37 4.08
N ALA A 100 13.44 13.85 5.14
CA ALA A 100 14.29 14.59 6.06
C ALA A 100 13.62 15.85 6.65
N VAL A 101 12.39 15.69 7.13
CA VAL A 101 11.62 16.74 7.80
C VAL A 101 11.54 16.42 9.29
N PRO A 102 11.88 17.35 10.18
CA PRO A 102 11.73 17.13 11.61
C PRO A 102 10.27 16.84 11.97
N SER A 103 10.07 15.84 12.82
CA SER A 103 8.76 15.50 13.40
C SER A 103 8.79 15.57 14.91
N ILE A 104 7.63 15.85 15.50
CA ILE A 104 7.38 15.83 16.94
C ILE A 104 6.24 14.85 17.20
N GLY A 105 6.51 13.84 18.02
CA GLY A 105 5.50 12.93 18.55
C GLY A 105 4.76 13.54 19.73
N VAL A 106 3.43 13.49 19.73
CA VAL A 106 2.59 14.01 20.81
C VAL A 106 2.00 12.84 21.59
N GLN A 107 2.38 12.74 22.86
CA GLN A 107 1.87 11.74 23.79
C GLN A 107 0.95 12.41 24.82
N VAL A 108 -0.26 11.89 24.95
CA VAL A 108 -1.19 12.32 25.99
C VAL A 108 -1.02 11.42 27.20
N LEU A 109 -0.71 12.02 28.34
CA LEU A 109 -0.47 11.34 29.61
C LEU A 109 -1.69 11.47 30.52
N ALA A 110 -1.97 10.42 31.29
CA ALA A 110 -2.86 10.54 32.44
C ALA A 110 -2.23 11.44 33.52
N ALA A 111 -3.06 12.00 34.41
CA ALA A 111 -2.61 12.97 35.43
C ALA A 111 -1.41 12.47 36.26
N ASP A 112 -1.41 11.18 36.61
CA ASP A 112 -0.40 10.55 37.48
C ASP A 112 0.67 9.75 36.70
N GLU A 113 0.63 9.79 35.37
CA GLU A 113 1.56 9.03 34.54
C GLU A 113 2.93 9.72 34.48
N ARG A 114 3.98 8.94 34.74
CA ARG A 114 5.36 9.41 34.68
C ARG A 114 5.84 9.43 33.23
N ILE A 115 6.61 10.47 32.90
CA ILE A 115 7.31 10.57 31.62
C ILE A 115 8.44 9.53 31.63
N ASP A 116 8.33 8.50 30.80
CA ASP A 116 9.45 7.58 30.56
C ASP A 116 10.33 8.17 29.46
N ASP A 117 11.37 8.92 29.86
CA ASP A 117 12.31 9.61 28.95
C ASP A 117 13.43 8.69 28.45
N ARG A 118 13.21 7.37 28.45
CA ARG A 118 14.21 6.39 27.97
C ARG A 118 14.45 6.43 26.46
N ASP A 119 13.67 7.21 25.72
CA ASP A 119 13.74 7.32 24.27
C ASP A 119 14.01 8.78 23.87
N THR A 120 15.29 9.15 23.95
CA THR A 120 15.81 10.52 23.71
C THR A 120 16.13 10.78 22.24
N ASP A 121 15.99 9.79 21.36
CA ASP A 121 16.39 9.88 19.95
C ASP A 121 15.35 10.60 19.07
N SER A 122 14.15 10.89 19.61
CA SER A 122 13.07 11.56 18.88
C SER A 122 12.49 12.74 19.64
N ALA A 123 12.07 13.78 18.94
CA ALA A 123 11.42 14.94 19.57
C ALA A 123 10.01 14.57 20.03
N LYS A 124 9.73 14.75 21.32
CA LYS A 124 8.45 14.40 21.93
C LYS A 124 7.87 15.54 22.74
N VAL A 125 6.56 15.69 22.63
CA VAL A 125 5.74 16.58 23.46
C VAL A 125 4.78 15.71 24.28
N PHE A 126 4.86 15.88 25.58
CA PHE A 126 3.96 15.27 26.55
C PHE A 126 2.90 16.27 26.95
N VAL A 127 1.65 15.85 26.85
CA VAL A 127 0.48 16.66 27.21
C VAL A 127 -0.19 15.98 28.39
N ARG A 128 -0.04 16.59 29.57
CA ARG A 128 -0.76 16.16 30.76
C ARG A 128 -2.12 16.85 30.78
N MET A 129 -3.17 16.07 31.03
CA MET A 129 -4.54 16.57 30.96
C MET A 129 -5.28 16.28 32.26
N HIS A 130 -6.03 17.26 32.76
CA HIS A 130 -6.93 17.07 33.90
C HIS A 130 -8.28 16.43 33.52
N ARG A 131 -8.59 16.34 32.22
CA ARG A 131 -9.77 15.68 31.68
C ARG A 131 -9.42 14.79 30.48
N PRO A 132 -10.11 13.66 30.28
CA PRO A 132 -9.86 12.76 29.17
C PRO A 132 -10.24 13.44 27.85
N ILE A 133 -9.23 13.83 27.07
CA ILE A 133 -9.40 14.35 25.71
C ILE A 133 -8.68 13.38 24.77
N GLY A 134 -9.29 13.12 23.61
CA GLY A 134 -8.66 12.26 22.60
C GLY A 134 -7.39 12.90 22.06
N ARG A 135 -6.31 12.10 21.93
CA ARG A 135 -5.02 12.52 21.34
C ARG A 135 -5.14 13.28 20.02
N ASP A 136 -6.11 12.92 19.18
CA ASP A 136 -6.31 13.56 17.89
C ASP A 136 -6.81 15.00 18.04
N ALA A 137 -7.62 15.27 19.07
CA ALA A 137 -8.08 16.62 19.40
C ALA A 137 -6.93 17.48 19.94
N VAL A 138 -5.99 16.88 20.68
CA VAL A 138 -4.79 17.55 21.18
C VAL A 138 -3.89 17.99 20.03
N VAL A 139 -3.55 17.06 19.13
CA VAL A 139 -2.72 17.37 17.96
C VAL A 139 -3.42 18.34 17.01
N ALA A 140 -4.73 18.17 16.82
CA ALA A 140 -5.51 19.13 16.05
C ALA A 140 -5.54 20.52 16.69
N ALA A 141 -5.47 20.65 18.01
CA ALA A 141 -5.40 21.96 18.66
C ALA A 141 -3.98 22.55 18.60
N LEU A 142 -2.95 21.76 18.88
CA LEU A 142 -1.56 22.20 18.92
C LEU A 142 -0.99 22.63 17.56
N GLY A 143 -1.46 22.04 16.46
CA GLY A 143 -0.95 22.40 15.13
C GLY A 143 -1.32 23.83 14.74
N ASP A 144 -0.35 24.61 14.25
CA ASP A 144 -0.60 25.88 13.58
C ASP A 144 -1.41 25.66 12.29
N ARG A 145 -1.13 24.55 11.61
CA ARG A 145 -1.89 24.02 10.47
C ARG A 145 -2.26 22.57 10.71
N VAL A 146 -3.46 22.15 10.30
CA VAL A 146 -3.90 20.76 10.35
C VAL A 146 -4.19 20.26 8.94
N ASP A 147 -3.47 19.22 8.53
CA ASP A 147 -3.66 18.50 7.28
C ASP A 147 -4.35 17.16 7.56
N CYS A 148 -5.67 17.13 7.38
CA CYS A 148 -6.46 15.91 7.49
C CYS A 148 -6.44 15.13 6.18
N VAL A 149 -5.69 14.02 6.17
CA VAL A 149 -5.51 13.18 4.97
C VAL A 149 -6.61 12.14 4.79
N LEU A 150 -7.43 11.87 5.82
CA LEU A 150 -8.66 11.08 5.71
C LEU A 150 -9.59 11.37 6.90
N ALA A 151 -10.83 11.77 6.64
CA ALA A 151 -11.89 11.88 7.66
C ALA A 151 -13.02 10.90 7.39
N ARG A 152 -13.63 10.33 8.44
CA ARG A 152 -14.87 9.56 8.36
C ARG A 152 -15.99 10.29 9.12
N PRO A 153 -17.22 10.35 8.58
CA PRO A 153 -18.32 11.03 9.27
C PRO A 153 -18.55 10.43 10.66
N GLY A 154 -18.63 11.28 11.68
CA GLY A 154 -18.87 10.87 13.07
C GLY A 154 -17.69 10.20 13.77
N GLY A 155 -16.49 10.17 13.17
CA GLY A 155 -15.28 9.67 13.81
C GLY A 155 -14.59 10.71 14.70
N ASN A 156 -13.60 10.26 15.48
CA ASN A 156 -12.81 11.14 16.38
C ASN A 156 -12.12 12.30 15.63
N ILE A 157 -11.59 12.04 14.44
CA ILE A 157 -10.98 13.09 13.60
C ILE A 157 -12.02 14.11 13.16
N ASP A 158 -13.18 13.67 12.67
CA ASP A 158 -14.26 14.58 12.25
C ASP A 158 -14.72 15.46 13.43
N ALA A 159 -14.91 14.86 14.62
CA ALA A 159 -15.25 15.61 15.84
C ALA A 159 -14.17 16.62 16.24
N SER A 160 -12.90 16.23 16.18
CA SER A 160 -11.75 17.08 16.53
C SER A 160 -11.62 18.27 15.57
N LEU A 161 -11.78 18.04 14.27
CA LEU A 161 -11.72 19.08 13.25
C LEU A 161 -12.91 20.04 13.34
N ARG A 162 -14.12 19.54 13.60
CA ARG A 162 -15.29 20.41 13.84
C ARG A 162 -15.09 21.32 15.03
N ARG A 163 -14.49 20.81 16.12
CA ARG A 163 -14.13 21.62 17.28
C ARG A 163 -13.11 22.69 16.88
N ARG A 164 -12.06 22.32 16.15
CA ARG A 164 -11.08 23.30 15.65
C ARG A 164 -11.70 24.38 14.79
N LEU A 165 -12.54 24.03 13.83
CA LEU A 165 -13.17 25.01 12.94
C LEU A 165 -14.14 25.95 13.66
N LYS A 166 -14.67 25.55 14.81
CA LYS A 166 -15.52 26.40 15.65
C LYS A 166 -14.71 27.44 16.43
N HIS A 167 -13.50 27.09 16.88
CA HIS A 167 -12.74 27.86 17.86
C HIS A 167 -11.45 28.50 17.30
N GLY A 168 -10.94 28.01 16.18
CA GLY A 168 -9.70 28.46 15.55
C GLY A 168 -9.93 29.04 14.15
N PRO A 169 -8.87 29.62 13.55
CA PRO A 169 -8.93 30.19 12.20
C PRO A 169 -9.22 29.08 11.16
N PRO A 170 -10.35 29.14 10.43
CA PRO A 170 -10.76 28.07 9.52
C PRO A 170 -9.72 27.77 8.42
N ALA A 171 -9.02 28.81 7.96
CA ALA A 171 -8.00 28.75 6.90
C ALA A 171 -6.75 27.92 7.25
N THR A 172 -6.62 27.46 8.50
CA THR A 172 -5.51 26.60 8.92
C THR A 172 -5.82 25.10 8.86
N THR A 173 -7.05 24.73 8.51
CA THR A 173 -7.48 23.33 8.45
C THR A 173 -7.70 22.92 7.00
N ARG A 174 -6.91 21.96 6.52
CA ARG A 174 -7.05 21.35 5.18
C ARG A 174 -7.64 19.95 5.30
N VAL A 175 -8.55 19.61 4.39
CA VAL A 175 -9.14 18.27 4.32
C VAL A 175 -9.00 17.68 2.93
N ALA A 176 -8.42 16.49 2.83
CA ALA A 176 -8.21 15.77 1.59
C ALA A 176 -9.53 15.42 0.89
N ILE A 177 -9.58 15.67 -0.43
CA ILE A 177 -10.70 15.31 -1.31
C ILE A 177 -10.29 14.10 -2.17
N HIS A 178 -10.67 12.92 -1.70
CA HIS A 178 -10.43 11.66 -2.38
C HIS A 178 -11.29 11.46 -3.63
N SER A 179 -10.87 10.55 -4.51
CA SER A 179 -11.66 10.08 -5.64
C SER A 179 -12.91 9.32 -5.15
N PRO A 180 -14.08 9.45 -5.83
CA PRO A 180 -15.33 8.82 -5.37
C PRO A 180 -15.23 7.30 -5.20
N ASN A 181 -14.43 6.68 -6.06
CA ASN A 181 -14.22 5.23 -6.12
C ASN A 181 -13.36 4.68 -4.97
N VAL A 182 -12.64 5.55 -4.25
CA VAL A 182 -11.68 5.12 -3.22
C VAL A 182 -12.26 5.28 -1.81
N ALA A 183 -12.97 6.39 -1.54
CA ALA A 183 -13.50 6.65 -0.20
C ALA A 183 -14.77 7.51 -0.20
N SER A 184 -15.90 6.95 -0.68
CA SER A 184 -17.19 7.65 -0.76
C SER A 184 -17.63 8.29 0.57
N ARG A 185 -17.50 7.58 1.70
CA ARG A 185 -17.82 8.13 3.03
C ARG A 185 -16.89 9.28 3.43
N ALA A 186 -15.61 9.23 3.04
CA ALA A 186 -14.68 10.30 3.34
C ALA A 186 -15.01 11.59 2.59
N GLN A 187 -15.55 11.48 1.37
CA GLN A 187 -16.04 12.65 0.63
C GLN A 187 -17.19 13.36 1.37
N VAL A 188 -18.10 12.60 2.01
CA VAL A 188 -19.19 13.18 2.80
C VAL A 188 -18.64 14.00 3.96
N ALA A 189 -17.66 13.45 4.69
CA ALA A 189 -17.00 14.18 5.79
C ALA A 189 -16.26 15.41 5.28
N ALA A 190 -15.47 15.28 4.20
CA ALA A 190 -14.72 16.38 3.63
C ALA A 190 -15.63 17.55 3.21
N ARG A 191 -16.74 17.27 2.52
CA ARG A 191 -17.72 18.30 2.11
C ARG A 191 -18.32 19.02 3.32
N GLU A 192 -18.66 18.28 4.37
CA GLU A 192 -19.26 18.86 5.57
C GLU A 192 -18.24 19.70 6.37
N LEU A 193 -16.98 19.30 6.43
CA LEU A 193 -15.90 20.09 7.01
C LEU A 193 -15.62 21.35 6.19
N MET A 194 -15.67 21.26 4.86
CA MET A 194 -15.52 22.41 3.97
C MET A 194 -16.63 23.44 4.16
N ARG A 195 -17.88 23.02 4.34
CA ARG A 195 -18.99 23.94 4.69
C ARG A 195 -18.77 24.70 5.99
N ARG A 196 -17.93 24.16 6.88
CA ARG A 196 -17.54 24.77 8.16
C ARG A 196 -16.26 25.60 8.05
N GLY A 197 -15.77 25.83 6.83
CA GLY A 197 -14.63 26.70 6.55
C GLY A 197 -13.29 25.98 6.38
N ALA A 198 -13.25 24.63 6.39
CA ALA A 198 -12.03 23.91 6.04
C ALA A 198 -11.67 24.11 4.56
N ILE A 199 -10.38 24.19 4.27
CA ILE A 199 -9.88 24.27 2.89
C ILE A 199 -9.89 22.88 2.28
N GLY A 200 -10.64 22.70 1.21
CA GLY A 200 -10.63 21.49 0.40
C GLY A 200 -9.29 21.30 -0.28
N TRP A 201 -8.64 20.16 -0.03
CA TRP A 201 -7.34 19.84 -0.60
C TRP A 201 -7.47 18.78 -1.69
N TYR A 202 -7.40 19.23 -2.94
CA TYR A 202 -7.42 18.38 -4.12
C TYR A 202 -6.01 18.17 -4.67
N LEU A 203 -5.68 16.93 -5.03
CA LEU A 203 -4.48 16.62 -5.81
C LEU A 203 -4.89 16.52 -7.27
N SER A 204 -4.51 17.52 -8.07
CA SER A 204 -4.75 17.50 -9.51
C SER A 204 -4.17 16.23 -10.14
N ASN A 205 -4.97 15.58 -10.98
CA ASN A 205 -4.59 14.38 -11.73
C ASN A 205 -3.78 14.70 -12.99
N THR A 206 -3.52 15.96 -13.26
CA THR A 206 -2.85 16.41 -14.47
C THR A 206 -1.34 16.32 -14.30
N ARG A 207 -0.74 15.29 -14.90
CA ARG A 207 0.24 15.61 -15.93
C ARG A 207 -0.53 16.40 -16.98
N SER A 208 -0.36 17.72 -16.98
CA SER A 208 -0.56 18.44 -18.22
C SER A 208 0.43 17.79 -19.20
N PRO A 209 0.01 17.33 -20.38
CA PRO A 209 0.93 17.34 -21.49
C PRO A 209 1.27 18.83 -21.65
N LEU A 210 2.36 19.27 -21.03
CA LEU A 210 3.24 20.19 -21.75
C LEU A 210 3.61 19.34 -22.97
N THR A 211 2.89 19.40 -24.10
CA THR A 211 3.07 20.49 -25.06
C THR A 211 4.47 21.05 -24.87
N ASP A 212 5.41 20.22 -25.29
CA ASP A 212 6.64 20.66 -25.93
C ASP A 212 6.22 21.53 -27.13
N ASN A 213 5.67 22.72 -26.84
CA ASN A 213 5.49 23.80 -27.78
C ASN A 213 6.88 24.39 -28.00
N ARG A 214 7.73 23.60 -28.64
CA ARG A 214 8.76 24.18 -29.49
C ARG A 214 8.02 24.80 -30.67
N PRO A 215 8.18 26.11 -30.92
CA PRO A 215 7.60 26.71 -32.11
C PRO A 215 8.15 25.98 -33.33
N ALA A 216 7.25 25.52 -34.18
CA ALA A 216 7.56 25.07 -35.53
C ALA A 216 8.13 26.26 -36.30
N ASP A 217 9.44 26.29 -36.48
CA ASP A 217 10.15 26.88 -37.62
C ASP A 217 11.67 26.75 -37.39
N VAL A 218 12.32 25.84 -38.11
CA VAL A 218 13.37 26.12 -39.12
C VAL A 218 13.57 24.82 -39.90
N GLY A 219 13.38 24.90 -41.21
CA GLY A 219 13.57 23.80 -42.14
C GLY A 219 14.99 23.24 -42.12
N GLY A 220 15.06 21.92 -42.23
CA GLY A 220 16.28 21.16 -42.49
C GLY A 220 15.86 19.79 -42.96
N GLU A 221 15.84 19.59 -44.28
CA GLU A 221 15.75 18.28 -44.91
C GLU A 221 16.86 17.39 -44.36
N ILE A 222 16.48 16.36 -43.60
CA ILE A 222 17.32 15.19 -43.40
C ILE A 222 16.45 13.99 -43.79
N ASP A 223 16.78 13.50 -44.97
CA ASP A 223 16.48 12.19 -45.50
C ASP A 223 16.87 11.13 -44.45
N ASP A 224 15.90 10.52 -43.80
CA ASP A 224 16.11 9.31 -43.01
C ASP A 224 14.90 8.38 -43.16
N THR A 225 15.15 7.36 -43.95
CA THR A 225 14.27 6.26 -44.27
C THR A 225 13.84 5.55 -42.96
N PRO A 226 12.54 5.34 -42.71
CA PRO A 226 12.12 4.56 -41.56
C PRO A 226 12.51 3.10 -41.80
N THR A 227 13.58 2.67 -41.14
CA THR A 227 13.91 1.25 -41.02
C THR A 227 12.78 0.64 -40.20
N ALA A 228 11.90 -0.10 -40.86
CA ALA A 228 10.78 -0.80 -40.25
C ALA A 228 11.31 -1.78 -39.20
N VAL A 229 11.27 -1.37 -37.94
CA VAL A 229 11.35 -2.31 -36.82
C VAL A 229 9.95 -2.88 -36.70
N ASP A 230 9.79 -4.16 -37.01
CA ASP A 230 8.55 -4.92 -36.93
C ASP A 230 7.85 -4.73 -35.57
N SER A 231 7.00 -3.72 -35.48
CA SER A 231 5.94 -3.63 -34.49
C SER A 231 4.89 -4.66 -34.88
N VAL A 232 5.15 -5.91 -34.49
CA VAL A 232 4.19 -7.01 -34.56
C VAL A 232 2.94 -6.58 -33.81
N SER A 233 1.91 -6.16 -34.55
CA SER A 233 0.56 -6.10 -34.02
C SER A 233 0.21 -7.50 -33.54
N PRO A 234 -0.19 -7.69 -32.26
CA PRO A 234 -0.53 -9.01 -31.79
C PRO A 234 -1.82 -9.43 -32.49
N ALA A 235 -1.70 -10.24 -33.54
CA ALA A 235 -2.83 -10.99 -34.06
C ALA A 235 -3.45 -11.74 -32.87
N ILE A 236 -4.70 -11.42 -32.56
CA ILE A 236 -5.48 -12.08 -31.51
C ILE A 236 -5.82 -13.48 -32.02
N VAL A 237 -4.84 -14.37 -32.00
CA VAL A 237 -5.03 -15.79 -32.30
C VAL A 237 -5.55 -16.44 -31.02
N ASP A 238 -6.61 -17.24 -31.14
CA ASP A 238 -7.03 -18.11 -30.06
C ASP A 238 -5.83 -18.97 -29.63
N PRO A 239 -5.29 -18.79 -28.40
CA PRO A 239 -4.16 -19.57 -28.01
C PRO A 239 -4.63 -21.00 -27.72
N ASP A 240 -4.54 -21.89 -28.70
CA ASP A 240 -4.87 -23.32 -28.56
C ASP A 240 -4.25 -23.94 -27.29
N TRP A 241 -3.07 -23.43 -26.90
CA TRP A 241 -2.37 -23.85 -25.69
C TRP A 241 -3.20 -23.71 -24.41
N ALA A 242 -4.06 -22.69 -24.33
CA ALA A 242 -4.85 -22.37 -23.14
C ALA A 242 -6.06 -23.30 -22.96
N CYS A 243 -6.43 -24.04 -24.00
CA CYS A 243 -7.51 -25.04 -24.00
C CYS A 243 -7.00 -26.48 -23.78
N THR A 244 -5.67 -26.70 -23.74
CA THR A 244 -5.10 -28.05 -23.58
C THR A 244 -4.70 -28.35 -22.14
N ASP A 245 -5.37 -29.32 -21.52
CA ASP A 245 -4.98 -29.89 -20.23
C ASP A 245 -3.62 -30.60 -20.30
N GLY A 246 -2.86 -30.61 -19.20
CA GLY A 246 -1.65 -31.45 -19.05
C GLY A 246 -0.42 -30.97 -19.83
N ARG A 247 -0.57 -30.13 -20.86
CA ARG A 247 0.56 -29.58 -21.64
C ARG A 247 1.22 -28.39 -20.97
N TRP A 248 0.44 -27.61 -20.21
CA TRP A 248 0.88 -26.41 -19.52
C TRP A 248 0.42 -26.46 -18.06
N LEU A 249 1.30 -26.03 -17.17
CA LEU A 249 1.00 -25.78 -15.77
C LEU A 249 0.72 -24.29 -15.59
N VAL A 250 -0.44 -23.94 -15.04
CA VAL A 250 -0.97 -22.57 -14.96
C VAL A 250 -0.88 -22.03 -13.54
N HIS A 251 -0.34 -20.81 -13.41
CA HIS A 251 -0.34 -20.03 -12.17
C HIS A 251 -1.06 -18.70 -12.41
N CYS A 252 -2.30 -18.58 -11.92
CA CYS A 252 -3.00 -17.30 -11.89
C CYS A 252 -2.43 -16.42 -10.77
N THR A 253 -2.01 -15.23 -11.15
CA THR A 253 -1.60 -14.18 -10.22
C THR A 253 -2.79 -13.64 -9.46
N ARG A 254 -2.54 -13.13 -8.25
CA ARG A 254 -3.57 -12.60 -7.37
C ARG A 254 -3.15 -11.24 -6.88
N GLY A 255 -4.14 -10.37 -6.66
CA GLY A 255 -3.89 -9.09 -6.01
C GLY A 255 -3.38 -9.27 -4.57
N ARG A 256 -2.64 -8.28 -4.08
CA ARG A 256 -2.09 -8.25 -2.73
C ARG A 256 -2.53 -7.01 -1.96
N GLN A 257 -2.88 -7.24 -0.70
CA GLN A 257 -3.13 -6.20 0.28
C GLN A 257 -1.93 -6.12 1.23
N GLY A 258 -0.96 -5.27 0.92
CA GLY A 258 0.27 -5.07 1.72
C GLY A 258 1.56 -5.37 0.97
N PRO A 259 2.68 -5.62 1.70
CA PRO A 259 4.00 -5.78 1.10
C PRO A 259 4.10 -6.94 0.11
N TRP A 260 4.95 -6.75 -0.90
CA TRP A 260 5.37 -7.83 -1.80
C TRP A 260 6.12 -8.93 -1.04
N PRO A 261 6.16 -10.18 -1.54
CA PRO A 261 7.04 -11.20 -0.97
C PRO A 261 8.48 -10.69 -0.89
N GLY A 262 9.10 -10.81 0.28
CA GLY A 262 10.47 -10.33 0.55
C GLY A 262 10.59 -8.81 0.73
N GLN A 263 9.50 -8.05 0.66
CA GLN A 263 9.49 -6.61 0.94
C GLN A 263 9.19 -6.38 2.41
N SER A 264 9.97 -5.51 3.07
CA SER A 264 9.67 -5.07 4.44
C SER A 264 8.49 -4.09 4.48
N GLU A 265 7.87 -3.94 5.65
CA GLU A 265 6.82 -2.92 5.86
C GLU A 265 7.32 -1.51 5.55
N GLN A 266 8.56 -1.16 5.93
CA GLN A 266 9.15 0.14 5.61
C GLN A 266 9.31 0.33 4.09
N GLN A 267 9.86 -0.66 3.38
CA GLN A 267 9.99 -0.59 1.92
C GLN A 267 8.63 -0.48 1.22
N HIS A 268 7.60 -1.11 1.79
CA HIS A 268 6.23 -0.99 1.28
C HIS A 268 5.69 0.43 1.45
N ARG A 269 5.87 1.04 2.63
CA ARG A 269 5.49 2.44 2.88
C ARG A 269 6.27 3.39 1.97
N ASP A 270 7.58 3.21 1.82
CA ASP A 270 8.40 4.02 0.91
C ASP A 270 7.87 3.96 -0.51
N SER A 271 7.52 2.76 -0.98
CA SER A 271 6.96 2.57 -2.32
C SER A 271 5.65 3.34 -2.51
N LEU A 272 4.82 3.45 -1.46
CA LEU A 272 3.55 4.18 -1.50
C LEU A 272 3.72 5.69 -1.32
N LEU A 273 4.72 6.13 -0.54
CA LEU A 273 5.05 7.54 -0.32
C LEU A 273 5.75 8.17 -1.53
N LEU A 274 6.63 7.41 -2.19
CA LEU A 274 7.37 7.85 -3.39
C LEU A 274 6.59 7.62 -4.69
N ALA A 275 5.45 6.94 -4.61
CA ALA A 275 4.61 6.61 -5.75
C ALA A 275 4.20 7.85 -6.55
N ASP A 276 4.56 7.89 -7.84
CA ASP A 276 3.90 8.78 -8.78
C ASP A 276 2.65 8.11 -9.39
N ARG A 277 1.70 8.89 -9.92
CA ARG A 277 0.41 8.33 -10.44
C ARG A 277 0.61 7.27 -11.52
N ASP A 278 1.63 7.39 -12.34
CA ASP A 278 1.84 6.48 -13.47
C ASP A 278 2.41 5.12 -13.03
N ASP A 279 3.07 5.07 -11.88
CA ASP A 279 3.48 3.81 -11.21
C ASP A 279 2.35 3.19 -10.37
N SER A 280 1.19 3.86 -10.27
CA SER A 280 0.02 3.38 -9.51
C SER A 280 -0.59 2.12 -10.08
N GLY A 281 -0.25 1.74 -11.32
CA GLY A 281 -0.42 0.38 -11.81
C GLY A 281 0.24 -0.56 -10.82
N CYS A 282 1.56 -0.65 -10.81
CA CYS A 282 2.31 -1.61 -9.98
C CYS A 282 2.03 -1.55 -8.46
N LEU A 283 1.48 -0.46 -7.94
CA LEU A 283 1.23 -0.25 -6.52
C LEU A 283 -0.20 -0.53 -6.06
N ALA A 284 -1.17 -0.63 -6.98
CA ALA A 284 -2.56 -0.97 -6.62
C ALA A 284 -2.69 -2.41 -6.08
N GLY A 285 -1.63 -3.22 -6.21
CA GLY A 285 -1.61 -4.60 -5.78
C GLY A 285 -2.65 -5.42 -6.54
N SER A 286 -2.93 -5.10 -7.81
CA SER A 286 -3.85 -5.88 -8.63
C SER A 286 -3.19 -7.18 -9.11
N PRO A 287 -3.97 -8.15 -9.64
CA PRO A 287 -3.41 -9.33 -10.30
C PRO A 287 -2.43 -8.96 -11.43
N LEU A 288 -2.77 -7.96 -12.26
CA LEU A 288 -1.91 -7.48 -13.34
C LEU A 288 -0.57 -6.95 -12.81
N ASP A 289 -0.57 -6.30 -11.66
CA ASP A 289 0.66 -5.74 -11.06
C ASP A 289 1.58 -6.81 -10.51
N SER A 290 0.97 -7.86 -9.95
CA SER A 290 1.71 -9.06 -9.57
C SER A 290 2.37 -9.69 -10.78
N LEU A 291 1.65 -9.79 -11.92
CA LEU A 291 2.21 -10.28 -13.17
C LEU A 291 3.34 -9.39 -13.70
N ARG A 292 3.17 -8.05 -13.71
CA ARG A 292 4.21 -7.09 -14.10
C ARG A 292 5.46 -7.25 -13.22
N ARG A 293 5.29 -7.39 -11.91
CA ARG A 293 6.39 -7.65 -10.99
C ARG A 293 7.09 -8.96 -11.34
N ILE A 294 6.35 -10.06 -11.50
CA ILE A 294 6.89 -11.38 -11.86
C ILE A 294 7.66 -11.31 -13.19
N ALA A 295 7.13 -10.61 -14.19
CA ALA A 295 7.80 -10.41 -15.47
C ALA A 295 9.10 -9.61 -15.29
N ARG A 296 9.09 -8.53 -14.51
CA ARG A 296 10.28 -7.70 -14.26
C ARG A 296 11.37 -8.46 -13.50
N VAL A 297 11.01 -9.16 -12.42
CA VAL A 297 11.99 -9.90 -11.59
C VAL A 297 12.28 -11.30 -12.11
N ARG A 298 11.52 -11.75 -13.13
CA ARG A 298 11.55 -13.11 -13.71
C ARG A 298 11.50 -14.20 -12.64
N ARG A 299 10.68 -14.02 -11.61
CA ARG A 299 10.61 -14.94 -10.47
C ARG A 299 9.20 -15.01 -9.89
N LEU A 300 8.74 -16.22 -9.61
CA LEU A 300 7.60 -16.49 -8.75
C LEU A 300 8.12 -16.78 -7.35
N VAL A 301 7.71 -15.98 -6.37
CA VAL A 301 8.17 -16.14 -4.98
C VAL A 301 7.24 -17.10 -4.26
N GLY A 302 7.82 -18.14 -3.65
CA GLY A 302 7.09 -19.16 -2.92
C GLY A 302 6.44 -18.61 -1.66
N CYS A 303 5.29 -19.18 -1.28
CA CYS A 303 4.62 -18.84 -0.02
C CYS A 303 4.24 -20.10 0.75
N ALA A 304 4.27 -20.02 2.09
CA ALA A 304 4.01 -21.19 2.93
C ALA A 304 2.52 -21.35 3.30
N LEU A 305 1.63 -20.52 2.74
CA LEU A 305 0.20 -20.55 3.08
C LEU A 305 -0.46 -21.89 2.76
N ALA A 306 -0.04 -22.54 1.67
CA ALA A 306 -0.59 -23.84 1.24
C ALA A 306 0.01 -25.05 1.99
N THR A 307 1.04 -24.85 2.82
CA THR A 307 1.84 -25.93 3.44
C THR A 307 1.90 -25.82 4.96
N ASN A 308 0.79 -25.41 5.59
CA ASN A 308 0.70 -25.16 7.03
C ASN A 308 1.80 -24.21 7.55
N ARG A 309 2.18 -23.21 6.74
CA ARG A 309 3.18 -22.20 7.06
C ARG A 309 4.60 -22.73 7.27
N ARG A 310 4.89 -23.96 6.85
CA ARG A 310 6.22 -24.58 7.03
C ARG A 310 7.13 -24.47 5.81
N TRP A 311 6.58 -24.63 4.61
CA TRP A 311 7.39 -24.75 3.39
C TRP A 311 6.97 -23.71 2.35
N PRO A 312 7.79 -22.70 2.01
CA PRO A 312 7.46 -21.81 0.91
C PRO A 312 7.37 -22.60 -0.38
N VAL A 313 6.25 -22.49 -1.10
CA VAL A 313 6.04 -23.20 -2.38
C VAL A 313 5.43 -22.28 -3.42
N VAL A 314 5.72 -22.56 -4.69
CA VAL A 314 4.97 -22.03 -5.84
C VAL A 314 4.03 -23.13 -6.33
N CYS A 315 2.75 -22.78 -6.45
CA CYS A 315 1.69 -23.70 -6.86
C CYS A 315 1.24 -23.42 -8.30
N PHE A 316 0.99 -24.47 -9.06
CA PHE A 316 0.39 -24.43 -10.40
C PHE A 316 -0.76 -25.43 -10.48
N SER A 317 -1.66 -25.23 -11.43
CA SER A 317 -2.68 -26.21 -11.81
C SER A 317 -2.34 -26.85 -13.16
N GLU A 318 -2.59 -28.14 -13.31
CA GLU A 318 -2.47 -28.86 -14.58
C GLU A 318 -3.71 -28.73 -15.49
N ARG A 319 -4.79 -28.15 -14.96
CA ARG A 319 -5.99 -27.85 -15.75
C ARG A 319 -5.70 -26.76 -16.78
N SER A 320 -6.38 -26.82 -17.92
CA SER A 320 -6.36 -25.78 -18.94
C SER A 320 -6.81 -24.43 -18.39
N LEU A 321 -6.16 -23.36 -18.85
CA LEU A 321 -6.49 -21.99 -18.46
C LEU A 321 -7.95 -21.65 -18.78
N ALA A 322 -8.45 -22.09 -19.94
CA ALA A 322 -9.85 -21.89 -20.32
C ALA A 322 -10.81 -22.48 -19.27
N SER A 323 -10.57 -23.72 -18.84
CA SER A 323 -11.39 -24.38 -17.82
C SER A 323 -11.30 -23.69 -16.45
N LEU A 324 -10.11 -23.25 -16.03
CA LEU A 324 -9.92 -22.49 -14.79
C LEU A 324 -10.68 -21.16 -14.78
N LEU A 325 -10.65 -20.42 -15.89
CA LEU A 325 -11.32 -19.12 -15.98
C LEU A 325 -12.84 -19.25 -16.13
N SER A 326 -13.32 -20.26 -16.85
CA SER A 326 -14.75 -20.56 -16.96
C SER A 326 -15.37 -21.00 -15.64
N ASP A 327 -14.62 -21.72 -14.81
CA ASP A 327 -15.06 -22.17 -13.48
C ASP A 327 -14.83 -21.12 -12.38
N ARG A 328 -14.34 -19.91 -12.70
CA ARG A 328 -13.95 -18.94 -11.67
C ARG A 328 -15.14 -18.58 -10.79
N ARG A 329 -14.92 -18.54 -9.48
CA ARG A 329 -15.93 -18.17 -8.49
C ARG A 329 -15.37 -17.13 -7.53
N TYR A 330 -16.17 -16.11 -7.28
CA TYR A 330 -15.88 -15.18 -6.20
C TYR A 330 -16.06 -15.92 -4.88
N ARG A 331 -15.05 -15.82 -3.99
CA ARG A 331 -15.05 -16.42 -2.66
C ARG A 331 -15.30 -15.32 -1.64
N PRO A 332 -16.54 -15.14 -1.13
CA PRO A 332 -16.88 -14.00 -0.27
C PRO A 332 -16.02 -13.94 0.99
N HIS A 333 -15.75 -15.08 1.62
CA HIS A 333 -14.93 -15.18 2.83
C HIS A 333 -13.45 -14.81 2.61
N LEU A 334 -12.97 -14.83 1.36
CA LEU A 334 -11.61 -14.39 0.99
C LEU A 334 -11.61 -13.03 0.29
N HIS A 335 -12.80 -12.46 0.03
CA HIS A 335 -13.00 -11.23 -0.73
C HIS A 335 -12.23 -11.19 -2.07
N ARG A 336 -12.18 -12.33 -2.80
CA ARG A 336 -11.43 -12.45 -4.06
C ARG A 336 -11.96 -13.57 -4.97
N TRP A 337 -11.59 -13.54 -6.24
CA TRP A 337 -11.76 -14.66 -7.16
C TRP A 337 -10.72 -15.75 -6.89
N ASP A 338 -11.08 -17.01 -7.15
CA ASP A 338 -10.12 -18.13 -7.07
C ASP A 338 -9.09 -18.10 -8.21
N TYR A 339 -9.57 -17.79 -9.42
CA TYR A 339 -8.77 -17.61 -10.64
C TYR A 339 -8.99 -16.22 -11.24
N GLU A 340 -7.89 -15.56 -11.57
CA GLU A 340 -7.85 -14.25 -12.21
C GLU A 340 -7.24 -14.40 -13.63
N PRO A 341 -7.68 -13.61 -14.62
CA PRO A 341 -7.22 -13.71 -16.02
C PRO A 341 -5.82 -13.08 -16.24
N TYR A 342 -4.92 -13.28 -15.28
CA TYR A 342 -3.56 -12.79 -15.28
C TYR A 342 -2.63 -13.85 -14.72
N GLY A 343 -1.52 -14.15 -15.37
CA GLY A 343 -0.59 -15.13 -14.82
C GLY A 343 0.48 -15.66 -15.74
N VAL A 344 1.06 -16.77 -15.32
CA VAL A 344 2.16 -17.47 -15.98
C VAL A 344 1.74 -18.90 -16.26
N ALA A 345 2.04 -19.39 -17.46
CA ALA A 345 1.93 -20.79 -17.82
C ALA A 345 3.30 -21.34 -18.20
N ILE A 346 3.63 -22.55 -17.72
CA ILE A 346 4.92 -23.21 -17.99
C ILE A 346 4.65 -24.57 -18.62
N ARG A 347 5.36 -24.91 -19.69
CA ARG A 347 5.25 -26.22 -20.34
C ARG A 347 5.54 -27.32 -19.33
N THR A 348 4.66 -28.33 -19.22
CA THR A 348 4.74 -29.37 -18.19
C THR A 348 6.07 -30.13 -18.23
N SER A 349 6.62 -30.38 -19.42
CA SER A 349 7.93 -31.04 -19.56
C SER A 349 9.07 -30.18 -18.99
N ALA A 350 9.06 -28.87 -19.23
CA ALA A 350 10.04 -27.95 -18.67
C ALA A 350 9.88 -27.78 -17.15
N ALA A 351 8.64 -27.67 -16.68
CA ALA A 351 8.32 -27.62 -15.26
C ALA A 351 8.83 -28.86 -14.49
N ARG A 352 8.64 -30.07 -15.05
CA ARG A 352 9.15 -31.31 -14.46
C ARG A 352 10.68 -31.29 -14.35
N ARG A 353 11.39 -30.84 -15.40
CA ARG A 353 12.86 -30.69 -15.38
C ARG A 353 13.31 -29.67 -14.32
N ALA A 354 12.54 -28.61 -14.13
CA ALA A 354 12.80 -27.57 -13.13
C ALA A 354 12.46 -27.98 -11.68
N GLY A 355 11.93 -29.20 -11.46
CA GLY A 355 11.66 -29.73 -10.12
C GLY A 355 10.22 -29.58 -9.63
N LEU A 356 9.29 -29.09 -10.47
CA LEU A 356 7.87 -29.12 -10.12
C LEU A 356 7.39 -30.57 -10.05
N ARG A 357 6.57 -30.88 -9.04
CA ARG A 357 6.01 -32.22 -8.81
C ARG A 357 4.52 -32.12 -8.52
N PRO A 358 3.73 -33.15 -8.88
CA PRO A 358 2.32 -33.19 -8.52
C PRO A 358 2.16 -33.32 -7.00
N VAL A 359 1.10 -32.70 -6.50
CA VAL A 359 0.65 -32.78 -5.12
C VAL A 359 0.24 -34.20 -4.77
N LEU A 360 0.50 -34.59 -3.52
CA LEU A 360 0.13 -35.86 -2.93
C LEU A 360 -1.15 -35.65 -2.12
N TYR A 361 -2.27 -36.16 -2.61
CA TYR A 361 -3.56 -36.01 -1.96
C TYR A 361 -3.84 -37.19 -1.02
N GLY A 362 -4.14 -36.86 0.24
CA GLY A 362 -4.34 -37.87 1.27
C GLY A 362 -5.18 -37.38 2.44
N ASP A 363 -5.33 -38.26 3.43
CA ASP A 363 -5.96 -37.95 4.71
C ASP A 363 -4.98 -37.26 5.65
N GLN A 364 -5.48 -36.45 6.59
CA GLN A 364 -4.64 -35.59 7.42
C GLN A 364 -3.53 -36.35 8.18
N GLY A 365 -3.77 -37.61 8.56
CA GLY A 365 -2.80 -38.48 9.22
C GLY A 365 -1.68 -38.99 8.30
N GLU A 366 -1.93 -39.08 6.99
CA GLU A 366 -0.96 -39.61 6.01
C GLU A 366 0.21 -38.66 5.76
N ARG A 367 0.09 -37.37 6.11
CA ARG A 367 1.23 -36.45 5.97
C ARG A 367 2.44 -36.90 6.80
N ALA A 368 2.22 -37.46 7.99
CA ALA A 368 3.30 -37.87 8.89
C ALA A 368 4.06 -39.10 8.38
N THR A 369 3.44 -39.90 7.51
CA THR A 369 4.06 -41.09 6.92
C THR A 369 4.88 -40.76 5.67
N LEU A 370 4.70 -39.56 5.09
CA LEU A 370 5.52 -39.09 3.98
C LEU A 370 6.94 -38.74 4.41
N ALA A 371 7.90 -39.07 3.54
CA ALA A 371 9.28 -38.63 3.66
C ALA A 371 9.34 -37.09 3.82
N PRO A 372 10.22 -36.55 4.68
CA PRO A 372 10.32 -35.10 4.91
C PRO A 372 10.46 -34.28 3.62
N SER A 373 11.16 -34.82 2.63
CA SER A 373 11.34 -34.21 1.30
C SER A 373 10.05 -34.09 0.50
N ASP A 374 9.01 -34.88 0.78
CA ASP A 374 7.74 -34.87 0.05
C ASP A 374 6.61 -34.16 0.82
N GLN A 375 6.82 -33.81 2.08
CA GLN A 375 5.77 -33.20 2.91
C GLN A 375 5.24 -31.87 2.36
N TYR A 376 6.05 -31.10 1.63
CA TYR A 376 5.61 -29.86 0.96
C TYR A 376 4.58 -30.11 -0.14
N ARG A 377 4.56 -31.33 -0.71
CA ARG A 377 3.64 -31.76 -1.75
C ARG A 377 2.30 -32.24 -1.19
N PHE A 378 2.17 -32.46 0.12
CA PHE A 378 0.93 -32.98 0.68
C PHE A 378 -0.19 -31.94 0.69
N GLN A 379 -1.37 -32.36 0.25
CA GLN A 379 -2.63 -31.62 0.37
C GLN A 379 -3.71 -32.56 0.91
N ALA A 380 -4.44 -32.13 1.94
CA ALA A 380 -5.59 -32.90 2.38
C ALA A 380 -6.68 -32.87 1.30
N ARG A 381 -7.33 -34.00 1.02
CA ARG A 381 -8.42 -34.08 0.02
C ARG A 381 -9.55 -33.08 0.32
N GLY A 382 -9.76 -32.80 1.61
CA GLY A 382 -10.81 -31.92 2.11
C GLY A 382 -12.09 -32.70 2.38
N THR A 383 -12.84 -32.28 3.41
CA THR A 383 -14.13 -32.89 3.77
C THR A 383 -15.32 -32.16 3.12
N THR A 384 -15.17 -30.85 2.87
CA THR A 384 -16.22 -29.99 2.30
C THR A 384 -16.01 -29.66 0.82
N PHE A 385 -14.76 -29.62 0.38
CA PHE A 385 -14.38 -29.31 -1.00
C PHE A 385 -13.32 -30.31 -1.45
N ASP A 386 -13.53 -30.91 -2.61
CA ASP A 386 -12.56 -31.80 -3.24
C ASP A 386 -11.48 -30.98 -3.97
N TRP A 387 -10.31 -30.88 -3.34
CA TRP A 387 -9.16 -30.16 -3.89
C TRP A 387 -8.40 -30.95 -4.96
N THR A 388 -8.75 -32.22 -5.20
CA THR A 388 -8.08 -33.06 -6.21
C THR A 388 -8.40 -32.59 -7.64
N ALA A 389 -9.56 -31.95 -7.82
CA ALA A 389 -9.98 -31.40 -9.10
C ALA A 389 -8.97 -30.39 -9.67
N GLU A 390 -8.26 -29.63 -8.82
CA GLU A 390 -7.27 -28.64 -9.27
C GLU A 390 -6.02 -29.25 -9.91
N ARG A 391 -5.77 -30.56 -9.70
CA ARG A 391 -4.57 -31.27 -10.18
C ARG A 391 -3.31 -30.43 -9.91
N GLU A 392 -3.10 -30.10 -8.63
CA GLU A 392 -2.10 -29.12 -8.22
C GLU A 392 -0.67 -29.68 -8.37
N TRP A 393 0.24 -28.80 -8.79
CA TRP A 393 1.69 -29.01 -8.85
C TRP A 393 2.40 -28.02 -7.95
N ARG A 394 3.46 -28.46 -7.26
CA ARG A 394 4.26 -27.60 -6.36
C ARG A 394 5.74 -27.66 -6.68
N MET A 395 6.39 -26.52 -6.51
CA MET A 395 7.84 -26.40 -6.36
C MET A 395 8.15 -25.91 -4.96
N LEU A 396 9.20 -26.47 -4.35
CA LEU A 396 9.74 -25.97 -3.09
C LEU A 396 10.59 -24.71 -3.34
N GLY A 397 10.33 -23.66 -2.57
CA GLY A 397 11.00 -22.36 -2.68
C GLY A 397 10.46 -21.49 -3.81
N ASP A 398 11.31 -20.59 -4.29
CA ASP A 398 11.02 -19.69 -5.40
C ASP A 398 11.30 -20.36 -6.76
N LEU A 399 10.54 -19.97 -7.78
CA LEU A 399 10.77 -20.38 -9.15
C LEU A 399 11.38 -19.24 -9.98
N ASP A 400 12.62 -19.45 -10.42
CA ASP A 400 13.34 -18.55 -11.31
C ASP A 400 12.97 -18.82 -12.78
N LEU A 401 12.20 -17.91 -13.37
CA LEU A 401 11.72 -18.01 -14.76
C LEU A 401 12.84 -17.78 -15.78
N SER A 402 13.98 -17.18 -15.38
CA SER A 402 15.10 -16.97 -16.31
C SER A 402 15.78 -18.27 -16.75
N ARG A 403 15.52 -19.38 -16.04
CA ARG A 403 16.04 -20.72 -16.34
C ARG A 403 15.28 -21.46 -17.44
N PHE A 404 14.16 -20.90 -17.90
CA PHE A 404 13.32 -21.51 -18.93
C PHE A 404 13.63 -20.91 -20.29
N SER A 405 13.47 -21.72 -21.34
CA SER A 405 13.45 -21.21 -22.70
C SER A 405 12.25 -20.30 -22.90
N ARG A 406 12.36 -19.37 -23.86
CA ARG A 406 11.27 -18.44 -24.19
C ARG A 406 9.97 -19.16 -24.59
N ASP A 407 10.08 -20.34 -25.19
CA ASP A 407 8.95 -21.14 -25.68
C ASP A 407 8.35 -22.09 -24.63
N ASP A 408 8.96 -22.18 -23.46
CA ASP A 408 8.48 -22.96 -22.33
C ASP A 408 7.65 -22.14 -21.34
N VAL A 409 7.62 -20.81 -21.49
CA VAL A 409 6.88 -19.90 -20.61
C VAL A 409 5.96 -19.01 -21.42
N ARG A 410 4.73 -18.81 -20.93
CA ARG A 410 3.78 -17.86 -21.47
C ARG A 410 3.22 -16.99 -20.36
N LEU A 411 3.03 -15.72 -20.66
CA LEU A 411 2.28 -14.80 -19.82
C LEU A 411 0.88 -14.65 -20.40
N PHE A 412 -0.10 -14.36 -19.56
CA PHE A 412 -1.45 -14.08 -20.02
C PHE A 412 -2.07 -12.90 -19.28
N VAL A 413 -2.85 -12.11 -20.00
CA VAL A 413 -3.56 -10.92 -19.51
C VAL A 413 -4.99 -10.89 -20.03
N ARG A 414 -5.85 -10.07 -19.40
CA ARG A 414 -7.26 -10.02 -19.75
C ARG A 414 -7.50 -9.27 -21.06
N HIS A 415 -6.87 -8.11 -21.23
CA HIS A 415 -7.18 -7.16 -22.29
C HIS A 415 -5.98 -6.90 -23.21
N PRO A 416 -6.18 -6.69 -24.52
CA PRO A 416 -5.10 -6.40 -25.46
C PRO A 416 -4.23 -5.18 -25.08
N GLN A 417 -4.85 -4.15 -24.49
CA GLN A 417 -4.15 -2.93 -24.08
C GLN A 417 -3.08 -3.22 -23.01
N GLU A 418 -3.30 -4.22 -22.16
CA GLU A 418 -2.36 -4.62 -21.10
C GLU A 418 -1.13 -5.31 -21.69
N ALA A 419 -1.31 -6.02 -22.81
CA ALA A 419 -0.23 -6.66 -23.54
C ALA A 419 0.66 -5.64 -24.28
N ALA A 420 0.05 -4.65 -24.95
CA ALA A 420 0.77 -3.67 -25.77
C ALA A 420 1.61 -2.67 -24.94
N GLY A 421 1.22 -2.39 -23.69
CA GLY A 421 1.83 -1.33 -22.89
C GLY A 421 3.09 -1.70 -22.08
N ASN A 422 3.64 -2.91 -22.21
CA ASN A 422 4.74 -3.38 -21.34
C ASN A 422 5.78 -4.20 -22.12
N ARG A 423 7.06 -4.10 -21.71
CA ARG A 423 8.13 -4.98 -22.21
C ARG A 423 8.07 -6.33 -21.48
N TRP A 424 7.43 -7.31 -22.12
CA TRP A 424 7.31 -8.66 -21.56
C TRP A 424 8.52 -9.54 -21.94
N PRO A 425 9.14 -10.25 -20.98
CA PRO A 425 10.29 -11.12 -21.26
C PRO A 425 9.90 -12.44 -21.96
N PHE A 426 8.62 -12.79 -21.94
CA PHE A 426 8.08 -14.03 -22.52
C PHE A 426 6.88 -13.72 -23.42
N PRO A 427 6.50 -14.63 -24.34
CA PRO A 427 5.30 -14.49 -25.14
C PRO A 427 4.07 -14.23 -24.26
N ILE A 428 3.27 -13.23 -24.64
CA ILE A 428 2.06 -12.86 -23.92
C ILE A 428 0.82 -13.18 -24.75
N SER A 429 -0.24 -13.68 -24.10
CA SER A 429 -1.52 -14.00 -24.72
C SER A 429 -2.66 -13.24 -24.05
N VAL A 430 -3.67 -12.84 -24.83
CA VAL A 430 -4.87 -12.20 -24.32
C VAL A 430 -5.94 -13.27 -24.09
N VAL A 431 -6.50 -13.33 -22.89
CA VAL A 431 -7.37 -14.45 -22.45
C VAL A 431 -8.74 -14.00 -21.94
N GLY A 432 -9.08 -12.72 -22.12
CA GLY A 432 -10.30 -12.13 -21.58
C GLY A 432 -11.61 -12.79 -22.00
N ARG A 433 -11.64 -13.50 -23.14
CA ARG A 433 -12.86 -14.17 -23.62
C ARG A 433 -13.36 -15.31 -22.72
N TRP A 434 -12.50 -15.92 -21.90
CA TRP A 434 -12.90 -16.95 -20.94
C TRP A 434 -13.22 -16.38 -19.56
N ALA A 435 -13.01 -15.08 -19.36
CA ALA A 435 -13.16 -14.39 -18.08
C ALA A 435 -14.39 -13.46 -18.07
N THR A 436 -15.55 -14.01 -18.45
CA THR A 436 -16.87 -13.37 -18.27
C THR A 436 -17.26 -13.34 -16.80
#